data_AF-A0A414D6P9-F1
#
_entry.id   AF-A0A414D6P9-F1
#
_cell.length_a   1.000
_cell.length_b   1.000
_cell.length_c   1.000
_cell.angle_alpha   90.00
_cell.angle_beta   90.00
_cell.angle_gamma   90.00
#
_symmetry.space_group_name_H-M   'P 1'
#
loop_
_entity.id
_entity.type
_entity.pdbx_description
1 polymer ?
#
loop_
_entity_poly.entity_id
_entity_poly.type
_entity_poly.pdbx_seq_one_letter_code
_entity_poly.pdbx_strand_id
1 'polypeptide(L)'
;MKKIDILNNLNFGNSIAEYDKNIVNYYINTYSTMDLVNDRYDIIKGTKGSGKTAMLVTLYDNQSKYSQLDGKRLIKAIELKGDPDFKRAFSTVTINDNDIQKVIDAWKIYIINVIWKSYSDLFSDGSELGNYLQKEKLLSPKKTIIETLLHALQYVKLKATNTFNPDGSTTQSVELSPNSYYAQSMNPSELLIDYNHIFSELDSLICNNKSCFWVMIDRLDDAFPDRTPESTLILKALFYAYKDICMYDGFKMKIFIRDDIFDEITSNGFTSLTHVASKTMQSLQWDRENIEQLIVERLLFNDAFKEYISGLCINTDCSSLTSTERNKIINILIKPQIDVGKKNPDSLGWIINHVKDGHNHFTPRDIISLLEKARAIQLNLLQENNISEIADDFFISSPAIRAAYSETSREKLVTQLYAEYPAYRTWIELFKNSKAEHTDSTLQQVLGKQWKSRTEKLVQIGFLEKKKNTYKIPFIYRVQLNISQGRAK
;
A
#
# COMPACT_ATOMS: atom_id res chain seq x y z
N MET A 1 31.83 22.01 9.55
CA MET A 1 30.53 22.15 10.23
C MET A 1 30.54 21.25 11.46
N LYS A 2 29.95 21.66 12.58
CA LYS A 2 29.91 20.83 13.79
C LYS A 2 28.97 19.64 13.58
N LYS A 3 29.23 18.50 14.24
CA LYS A 3 28.35 17.30 14.11
C LYS A 3 26.94 17.59 14.60
N ILE A 4 26.80 18.41 15.64
CA ILE A 4 25.49 18.79 16.17
C ILE A 4 24.64 19.57 15.15
N ASP A 5 25.27 20.47 14.38
CA ASP A 5 24.59 21.25 13.34
C ASP A 5 24.12 20.34 12.20
N ILE A 6 24.97 19.37 11.81
CA ILE A 6 24.63 18.37 10.80
C ILE A 6 23.44 17.53 11.28
N LEU A 7 23.47 17.01 12.52
CA LEU A 7 22.38 16.20 13.07
C LEU A 7 21.05 16.98 13.17
N ASN A 8 21.13 18.25 13.55
CA ASN A 8 19.97 19.13 13.65
C ASN A 8 19.28 19.35 12.29
N ASN A 9 20.07 19.47 11.22
CA ASN A 9 19.57 19.70 9.87
C ASN A 9 19.33 18.41 9.07
N LEU A 10 19.73 17.25 9.61
CA LEU A 10 19.55 15.96 8.96
C LEU A 10 18.06 15.66 8.79
N ASN A 11 17.65 15.36 7.56
CA ASN A 11 16.27 15.05 7.21
C ASN A 11 16.20 13.67 6.54
N PHE A 12 15.53 12.71 7.19
CA PHE A 12 15.32 11.37 6.64
C PHE A 12 14.17 11.31 5.62
N GLY A 13 13.44 12.40 5.40
CA GLY A 13 12.17 12.43 4.67
C GLY A 13 10.97 12.08 5.56
N ASN A 14 9.82 11.85 4.94
CA ASN A 14 8.59 11.51 5.67
C ASN A 14 8.29 10.01 5.56
N SER A 15 7.81 9.41 6.65
CA SER A 15 7.41 8.00 6.70
C SER A 15 6.09 7.72 5.96
N ILE A 16 5.34 8.78 5.64
CA ILE A 16 4.16 8.79 4.77
C ILE A 16 4.57 9.39 3.43
N ALA A 17 4.49 8.59 2.37
CA ALA A 17 4.98 8.94 1.03
C ALA A 17 4.36 10.24 0.47
N GLU A 18 3.08 10.48 0.72
CA GLU A 18 2.35 11.68 0.26
C GLU A 18 2.87 12.98 0.86
N TYR A 19 3.49 12.90 2.04
CA TYR A 19 4.06 14.04 2.75
C TYR A 19 5.57 14.18 2.49
N ASP A 20 6.17 13.24 1.77
CA ASP A 20 7.58 13.25 1.44
C ASP A 20 7.83 13.93 0.08
N LYS A 21 8.07 15.24 0.12
CA LYS A 21 8.31 16.06 -1.08
C LYS A 21 9.55 15.65 -1.89
N ASN A 22 10.49 14.94 -1.26
CA ASN A 22 11.77 14.58 -1.86
C ASN A 22 11.85 13.10 -2.21
N ILE A 23 10.77 12.33 -2.03
CA ILE A 23 10.78 10.87 -2.20
C ILE A 23 11.36 10.42 -3.54
N VAL A 24 11.04 11.20 -4.57
CA VAL A 24 11.42 11.04 -5.97
C VAL A 24 12.95 11.12 -6.20
N ASN A 25 13.71 11.72 -5.27
CA ASN A 25 15.15 11.93 -5.40
C ASN A 25 16.01 10.79 -4.84
N TYR A 26 15.49 10.03 -3.88
CA TYR A 26 16.21 8.94 -3.20
C TYR A 26 15.39 7.65 -3.15
N TYR A 27 14.34 7.55 -3.97
CA TYR A 27 13.60 6.30 -4.14
C TYR A 27 14.52 5.26 -4.79
N ILE A 28 14.59 4.08 -4.20
CA ILE A 28 15.36 2.98 -4.75
C ILE A 28 14.47 2.09 -5.62
N ASN A 29 14.96 1.73 -6.79
CA ASN A 29 14.28 0.78 -7.66
C ASN A 29 14.48 -0.64 -7.13
N THR A 30 13.39 -1.30 -6.76
CA THR A 30 13.42 -2.72 -6.38
C THR A 30 13.05 -3.59 -7.58
N TYR A 31 13.20 -4.91 -7.44
CA TYR A 31 12.72 -5.86 -8.43
C TYR A 31 11.21 -5.68 -8.71
N SER A 32 10.42 -5.41 -7.67
CA SER A 32 8.99 -5.14 -7.80
C SER A 32 8.67 -3.86 -8.58
N THR A 33 9.48 -2.81 -8.42
CA THR A 33 9.38 -1.61 -9.27
C THR A 33 9.61 -1.97 -10.73
N MET A 34 10.64 -2.79 -10.99
CA MET A 34 10.97 -3.22 -12.35
C MET A 34 9.90 -4.13 -12.94
N ASP A 35 9.30 -5.02 -12.17
CA ASP A 35 8.18 -5.84 -12.65
C ASP A 35 6.96 -5.00 -13.05
N LEU A 36 6.66 -3.95 -12.29
CA LEU A 36 5.57 -3.03 -12.58
C LEU A 36 5.83 -2.24 -13.88
N VAL A 37 7.00 -1.61 -14.04
CA VAL A 37 7.30 -0.81 -15.25
C VAL A 37 7.40 -1.67 -16.51
N ASN A 38 7.80 -2.95 -16.37
CA ASN A 38 7.82 -3.94 -17.45
C ASN A 38 6.45 -4.58 -17.73
N ASP A 39 5.37 -4.09 -17.12
CA ASP A 39 4.00 -4.57 -17.34
C ASP A 39 3.78 -6.07 -17.02
N ARG A 40 4.58 -6.64 -16.11
CA ARG A 40 4.48 -8.07 -15.75
C ARG A 40 3.27 -8.32 -14.86
N TYR A 41 2.97 -7.38 -13.97
CA TYR A 41 1.88 -7.46 -13.01
C TYR A 41 1.01 -6.20 -13.02
N ASP A 42 -0.25 -6.40 -12.70
CA ASP A 42 -1.25 -5.34 -12.57
C ASP A 42 -1.63 -5.09 -11.11
N ILE A 43 -1.52 -6.10 -10.25
CA ILE A 43 -1.91 -6.03 -8.84
C ILE A 43 -0.65 -6.06 -7.98
N ILE A 44 -0.42 -4.96 -7.27
CA ILE A 44 0.73 -4.67 -6.42
C ILE A 44 0.33 -4.83 -4.97
N LYS A 45 0.76 -5.93 -4.35
CA LYS A 45 0.44 -6.25 -2.96
C LYS A 45 1.55 -5.85 -2.00
N GLY A 46 1.19 -5.49 -0.78
CA GLY A 46 2.17 -5.35 0.29
C GLY A 46 1.59 -4.85 1.59
N THR A 47 2.28 -5.08 2.70
CA THR A 47 1.85 -4.62 4.03
C THR A 47 1.81 -3.09 4.13
N LYS A 48 1.20 -2.57 5.20
CA LYS A 48 1.17 -1.12 5.46
C LYS A 48 2.58 -0.62 5.73
N GLY A 49 3.01 0.40 4.98
CA GLY A 49 4.36 0.96 5.07
C GLY A 49 5.39 0.34 4.12
N SER A 50 5.03 -0.70 3.34
CA SER A 50 5.93 -1.39 2.41
C SER A 50 6.40 -0.56 1.21
N GLY A 51 5.86 0.65 1.00
CA GLY A 51 6.28 1.54 -0.09
C GLY A 51 5.41 1.50 -1.36
N LYS A 52 4.19 0.95 -1.32
CA LYS A 52 3.23 0.99 -2.44
C LYS A 52 3.01 2.41 -2.99
N THR A 53 2.57 3.32 -2.13
CA THR A 53 2.35 4.73 -2.50
C THR A 53 3.64 5.44 -2.90
N ALA A 54 4.77 5.09 -2.27
CA ALA A 54 6.08 5.62 -2.64
C ALA A 54 6.48 5.24 -4.08
N MET A 55 6.22 3.99 -4.46
CA MET A 55 6.41 3.50 -5.83
C MET A 55 5.51 4.25 -6.81
N LEU A 56 4.22 4.38 -6.51
CA LEU A 56 3.26 5.10 -7.36
C LEU A 56 3.67 6.56 -7.57
N VAL A 57 3.96 7.28 -6.49
CA VAL A 57 4.39 8.70 -6.55
C VAL A 57 5.66 8.84 -7.37
N THR A 58 6.66 7.97 -7.14
CA THR A 58 7.92 8.03 -7.88
C THR A 58 7.73 7.73 -9.36
N LEU A 59 6.98 6.68 -9.73
CA LEU A 59 6.75 6.36 -11.13
C LEU A 59 6.01 7.47 -11.87
N TYR A 60 5.03 8.09 -11.23
CA TYR A 60 4.30 9.22 -11.82
C TYR A 60 5.17 10.45 -11.98
N ASP A 61 5.88 10.86 -10.94
CA ASP A 61 6.62 12.12 -10.92
C ASP A 61 7.95 12.03 -11.69
N ASN A 62 8.54 10.83 -11.82
CA ASN A 62 9.78 10.55 -12.54
C ASN A 62 9.59 9.62 -13.75
N GLN A 63 8.43 9.66 -14.43
CA GLN A 63 8.13 8.72 -15.52
C GLN A 63 9.25 8.67 -16.59
N SER A 64 9.85 9.81 -16.93
CA SER A 64 10.93 9.92 -17.92
C SER A 64 12.23 9.18 -17.57
N LYS A 65 12.41 8.75 -16.31
CA LYS A 65 13.55 7.91 -15.91
C LYS A 65 13.38 6.44 -16.31
N TYR A 66 12.19 6.04 -16.76
CA TYR A 66 11.84 4.67 -17.08
C TYR A 66 11.47 4.58 -18.57
N SER A 67 12.42 4.20 -19.42
CA SER A 67 12.17 4.05 -20.87
C SER A 67 11.08 3.01 -21.19
N GLN A 68 10.84 2.07 -20.29
CA GLN A 68 9.73 1.11 -20.39
C GLN A 68 8.35 1.79 -20.33
N LEU A 69 8.28 3.04 -19.86
CA LEU A 69 7.07 3.85 -19.77
C LEU A 69 6.95 4.87 -20.91
N ASP A 70 7.85 4.82 -21.90
CA ASP A 70 7.75 5.66 -23.10
C ASP A 70 6.46 5.34 -23.86
N GLY A 71 5.74 6.38 -24.28
CA GLY A 71 4.42 6.26 -24.91
C GLY A 71 3.28 5.83 -23.97
N LYS A 72 3.57 5.59 -22.68
CA LYS A 72 2.54 5.32 -21.68
C LYS A 72 2.12 6.62 -20.98
N ARG A 73 0.87 6.70 -20.54
CA ARG A 73 0.36 7.80 -19.72
C ARG A 73 -0.09 7.25 -18.37
N LEU A 74 0.63 7.60 -17.32
CA LEU A 74 0.24 7.25 -15.97
C LEU A 74 -0.88 8.19 -15.48
N ILE A 75 -2.00 7.62 -15.04
CA ILE A 75 -3.16 8.35 -14.52
C ILE A 75 -3.33 7.95 -13.05
N LYS A 76 -3.28 8.93 -12.14
CA LYS A 76 -3.61 8.73 -10.73
C LYS A 76 -5.14 8.73 -10.60
N ALA A 77 -5.73 7.58 -10.28
CA ALA A 77 -7.17 7.44 -10.05
C ALA A 77 -7.60 7.92 -8.64
N ILE A 78 -6.80 8.80 -8.01
CA ILE A 78 -7.08 9.35 -6.69
C ILE A 78 -6.53 10.77 -6.60
N GLU A 79 -7.23 11.65 -5.87
CA GLU A 79 -6.61 12.83 -5.29
C GLU A 79 -5.66 12.43 -4.16
N LEU A 80 -4.40 12.86 -4.25
CA LEU A 80 -3.37 12.62 -3.22
C LEU A 80 -3.60 13.43 -1.93
N LYS A 81 -4.58 14.34 -1.92
CA LYS A 81 -4.93 15.17 -0.76
C LYS A 81 -6.42 15.03 -0.49
N GLY A 82 -6.78 14.65 0.74
CA GLY A 82 -8.17 14.48 1.17
C GLY A 82 -8.67 13.03 1.13
N ASP A 83 -9.97 12.86 1.33
CA ASP A 83 -10.66 11.57 1.28
C ASP A 83 -10.64 10.99 -0.14
N PRO A 84 -10.31 9.70 -0.31
CA PRO A 84 -10.34 9.06 -1.63
C PRO A 84 -11.70 9.24 -2.32
N ASP A 85 -11.67 9.63 -3.59
CA ASP A 85 -12.88 9.91 -4.39
C ASP A 85 -13.85 8.73 -4.43
N PHE A 86 -13.32 7.50 -4.35
CA PHE A 86 -14.10 6.26 -4.25
C PHE A 86 -15.05 6.26 -3.06
N LYS A 87 -14.59 6.65 -1.87
CA LYS A 87 -15.41 6.62 -0.65
C LYS A 87 -16.64 7.48 -0.81
N ARG A 88 -16.46 8.68 -1.38
CA ARG A 88 -17.57 9.61 -1.68
C ARG A 88 -18.52 9.01 -2.72
N ALA A 89 -17.98 8.45 -3.80
CA ALA A 89 -18.81 7.94 -4.87
C ALA A 89 -19.61 6.68 -4.53
N PHE A 90 -19.04 5.76 -3.75
CA PHE A 90 -19.73 4.53 -3.36
C PHE A 90 -20.64 4.71 -2.15
N SER A 91 -20.47 5.77 -1.35
CA SER A 91 -21.37 6.08 -0.22
C SER A 91 -22.82 6.36 -0.63
N THR A 92 -23.06 6.70 -1.90
CA THR A 92 -24.40 7.00 -2.44
C THR A 92 -25.07 5.80 -3.10
N VAL A 93 -24.36 4.68 -3.28
CA VAL A 93 -24.92 3.45 -3.85
C VAL A 93 -25.49 2.63 -2.70
N THR A 94 -26.76 2.24 -2.77
CA THR A 94 -27.31 1.26 -1.82
C THR A 94 -26.70 -0.10 -2.15
N ILE A 95 -25.82 -0.58 -1.27
CA ILE A 95 -25.12 -1.86 -1.43
C ILE A 95 -25.94 -2.93 -0.72
N ASN A 96 -26.61 -3.78 -1.49
CA ASN A 96 -27.21 -5.00 -0.99
C ASN A 96 -26.41 -6.20 -1.52
N ASP A 97 -26.25 -7.25 -0.71
CA ASP A 97 -25.46 -8.45 -1.07
C ASP A 97 -25.92 -9.12 -2.39
N ASN A 98 -27.18 -8.95 -2.75
CA ASN A 98 -27.78 -9.53 -3.97
C ASN A 98 -27.43 -8.76 -5.27
N ASP A 99 -26.74 -7.63 -5.18
CA ASP A 99 -26.57 -6.66 -6.28
C ASP A 99 -25.09 -6.35 -6.61
N ILE A 100 -24.16 -7.29 -6.40
CA ILE A 100 -22.73 -7.07 -6.73
C ILE A 100 -22.50 -6.60 -8.18
N GLN A 101 -23.34 -6.98 -9.14
CA GLN A 101 -23.26 -6.49 -10.53
C GLN A 101 -23.40 -4.95 -10.60
N LYS A 102 -24.23 -4.34 -9.76
CA LYS A 102 -24.36 -2.88 -9.68
C LYS A 102 -23.04 -2.23 -9.25
N VAL A 103 -22.34 -2.86 -8.32
CA VAL A 103 -21.05 -2.38 -7.81
C VAL A 103 -19.94 -2.59 -8.85
N ILE A 104 -19.99 -3.70 -9.61
CA ILE A 104 -19.08 -3.95 -10.74
C ILE A 104 -19.26 -2.88 -11.82
N ASP A 105 -20.51 -2.63 -12.20
CA ASP A 105 -20.87 -1.60 -13.18
C ASP A 105 -20.42 -0.21 -12.70
N ALA A 106 -20.60 0.11 -11.41
CA ALA A 106 -20.10 1.34 -10.82
C ALA A 106 -18.57 1.51 -10.97
N TRP A 107 -17.80 0.44 -10.75
CA TRP A 107 -16.36 0.46 -11.01
C TRP A 107 -16.04 0.69 -12.49
N LYS A 108 -16.74 0.02 -13.41
CA LYS A 108 -16.55 0.22 -14.86
C LYS A 108 -16.82 1.67 -15.27
N ILE A 109 -17.92 2.24 -14.80
CA ILE A 109 -18.28 3.65 -15.03
C ILE A 109 -17.19 4.58 -14.51
N TYR A 110 -16.68 4.34 -13.30
CA TYR A 110 -15.58 5.12 -12.75
C TYR A 110 -14.34 5.07 -13.64
N ILE A 111 -13.92 3.87 -14.06
CA ILE A 111 -12.73 3.68 -14.90
C ILE A 111 -12.90 4.33 -16.27
N ILE A 112 -14.07 4.20 -16.90
CA ILE A 112 -14.42 4.90 -18.14
C ILE A 112 -14.24 6.41 -17.96
N ASN A 113 -14.75 6.98 -16.87
CA ASN A 113 -14.66 8.41 -16.60
C ASN A 113 -13.22 8.90 -16.42
N VAL A 114 -12.38 8.13 -15.72
CA VAL A 114 -10.96 8.46 -15.51
C VAL A 114 -10.18 8.41 -16.83
N ILE A 115 -10.39 7.36 -17.63
CA ILE A 115 -9.73 7.19 -18.93
C ILE A 115 -10.21 8.27 -19.89
N TRP A 116 -11.52 8.47 -20.02
CA TRP A 116 -12.11 9.43 -20.95
C TRP A 116 -11.70 10.86 -20.65
N LYS A 117 -11.67 11.27 -19.37
CA LYS A 117 -11.17 12.59 -18.99
C LYS A 117 -9.72 12.78 -19.45
N SER A 118 -8.86 11.80 -19.16
CA SER A 118 -7.45 11.86 -19.56
C SER A 118 -7.27 11.84 -21.08
N TYR A 119 -8.17 11.15 -21.80
CA TYR A 119 -8.17 11.07 -23.25
C TYR A 119 -8.57 12.39 -23.89
N SER A 120 -9.72 12.95 -23.47
CA SER A 120 -10.27 14.19 -24.00
C SER A 120 -9.44 15.43 -23.69
N ASP A 121 -8.62 15.40 -22.62
CA ASP A 121 -7.62 16.44 -22.34
C ASP A 121 -6.44 16.42 -23.33
N LEU A 122 -6.21 15.31 -24.03
CA LEU A 122 -5.04 15.08 -24.91
C LEU A 122 -5.39 15.00 -26.39
N PHE A 123 -6.54 14.42 -26.73
CA PHE A 123 -6.93 14.06 -28.09
C PHE A 123 -8.33 14.55 -28.41
N SER A 124 -8.57 14.93 -29.66
CA SER A 124 -9.83 15.53 -30.14
C SER A 124 -10.65 14.64 -31.06
N ASP A 125 -10.13 13.47 -31.43
CA ASP A 125 -10.70 12.51 -32.37
C ASP A 125 -11.73 11.55 -31.75
N GLY A 126 -11.97 11.64 -30.44
CA GLY A 126 -12.96 10.82 -29.73
C GLY A 126 -14.40 11.35 -29.75
N SER A 127 -14.75 12.34 -30.59
CA SER A 127 -16.05 13.03 -30.50
C SER A 127 -17.26 12.10 -30.58
N GLU A 128 -17.17 11.01 -31.35
CA GLU A 128 -18.24 10.01 -31.48
C GLU A 128 -18.50 9.28 -30.16
N LEU A 129 -17.46 8.67 -29.58
CA LEU A 129 -17.52 8.07 -28.25
C LEU A 129 -17.97 9.08 -27.19
N GLY A 130 -17.45 10.31 -27.23
CA GLY A 130 -17.83 11.35 -26.28
C GLY A 130 -19.33 11.67 -26.32
N ASN A 131 -19.92 11.74 -27.52
CA ASN A 131 -21.36 11.92 -27.70
C ASN A 131 -22.15 10.69 -27.22
N TYR A 132 -21.64 9.48 -27.48
CA TYR A 132 -22.25 8.24 -27.00
C TYR A 132 -22.27 8.19 -25.46
N LEU A 133 -21.15 8.48 -24.80
CA LEU A 133 -21.05 8.50 -23.35
C LEU A 133 -21.97 9.56 -22.70
N GLN A 134 -22.14 10.73 -23.35
CA GLN A 134 -23.12 11.74 -22.90
C GLN A 134 -24.56 11.26 -23.06
N LYS A 135 -24.89 10.63 -24.21
CA LYS A 135 -26.22 10.09 -24.50
C LYS A 135 -26.61 9.01 -23.48
N GLU A 136 -25.67 8.12 -23.14
CA GLU A 136 -25.84 7.07 -22.13
C GLU A 136 -25.72 7.59 -20.68
N LYS A 137 -25.61 8.91 -20.49
CA LYS A 137 -25.51 9.60 -19.19
C LYS A 137 -24.32 9.17 -18.32
N LEU A 138 -23.32 8.56 -18.94
CA LEU A 138 -22.04 8.18 -18.33
C LEU A 138 -21.12 9.38 -18.10
N LEU A 139 -21.35 10.45 -18.86
CA LEU A 139 -20.76 11.77 -18.66
C LEU A 139 -21.80 12.77 -18.16
N SER A 140 -21.38 13.67 -17.27
CA SER A 140 -22.19 14.79 -16.80
C SER A 140 -21.58 16.10 -17.30
N PRO A 141 -22.38 17.12 -17.61
CA PRO A 141 -21.87 18.48 -17.85
C PRO A 141 -21.22 19.12 -16.60
N LYS A 142 -21.30 18.48 -15.43
CA LYS A 142 -20.61 18.91 -14.20
C LYS A 142 -19.12 18.54 -14.25
N LYS A 143 -18.23 19.43 -13.81
CA LYS A 143 -16.79 19.40 -14.13
C LYS A 143 -15.96 18.34 -13.38
N THR A 144 -16.47 17.71 -12.33
CA THR A 144 -15.67 16.75 -11.54
C THR A 144 -15.98 15.29 -11.88
N ILE A 145 -14.96 14.41 -11.74
CA ILE A 145 -15.10 12.95 -11.95
C ILE A 145 -16.15 12.38 -10.99
N ILE A 146 -16.18 12.86 -9.75
CA ILE A 146 -17.13 12.41 -8.72
C ILE A 146 -18.56 12.78 -9.10
N GLU A 147 -18.82 14.04 -9.50
CA GLU A 147 -20.17 14.44 -9.90
C GLU A 147 -20.67 13.68 -11.12
N THR A 148 -19.74 13.35 -12.03
CA THR A 148 -20.04 12.54 -13.20
C THR A 148 -20.36 11.09 -12.83
N LEU A 149 -19.58 10.49 -11.92
CA LEU A 149 -19.89 9.16 -11.41
C LEU A 149 -21.21 9.14 -10.63
N LEU A 150 -21.47 10.12 -9.77
CA LEU A 150 -22.74 10.25 -9.04
C LEU A 150 -23.93 10.39 -9.99
N HIS A 151 -23.77 11.19 -11.05
CA HIS A 151 -24.78 11.31 -12.10
C HIS A 151 -25.00 9.96 -12.80
N ALA A 152 -23.94 9.30 -13.26
CA ALA A 152 -24.05 7.99 -13.90
C ALA A 152 -24.72 6.96 -12.98
N LEU A 153 -24.32 6.87 -11.70
CA LEU A 153 -24.93 5.96 -10.72
C LEU A 153 -26.40 6.28 -10.41
N GLN A 154 -26.82 7.54 -10.52
CA GLN A 154 -28.22 7.95 -10.31
C GLN A 154 -29.12 7.67 -11.53
N TYR A 155 -28.57 7.76 -12.74
CA TYR A 155 -29.37 7.73 -13.97
C TYR A 155 -29.22 6.46 -14.81
N VAL A 156 -28.18 5.66 -14.55
CA VAL A 156 -27.98 4.36 -15.19
C VAL A 156 -28.78 3.30 -14.44
N LYS A 157 -29.71 2.62 -15.13
CA LYS A 157 -30.27 1.36 -14.62
C LYS A 157 -29.25 0.25 -14.83
N LEU A 158 -28.56 -0.12 -13.76
CA LEU A 158 -27.54 -1.17 -13.72
C LEU A 158 -28.19 -2.56 -13.92
N LYS A 159 -27.56 -3.46 -14.70
CA LYS A 159 -28.11 -4.80 -14.97
C LYS A 159 -28.24 -5.59 -13.67
N ALA A 160 -29.45 -6.10 -13.39
CA ALA A 160 -29.69 -7.11 -12.37
C ALA A 160 -29.67 -8.54 -12.96
N THR A 161 -28.83 -8.82 -13.96
CA THR A 161 -28.94 -10.06 -14.76
C THR A 161 -27.77 -11.02 -14.64
N ASN A 162 -26.81 -10.78 -13.73
CA ASN A 162 -25.84 -11.77 -13.29
C ASN A 162 -25.76 -11.71 -11.77
N THR A 163 -26.54 -12.52 -11.06
CA THR A 163 -26.29 -12.76 -9.64
C THR A 163 -25.02 -13.57 -9.52
N PHE A 164 -23.89 -12.87 -9.35
CA PHE A 164 -22.76 -13.47 -8.65
C PHE A 164 -23.19 -13.57 -7.19
N ASN A 165 -23.38 -14.80 -6.73
CA ASN A 165 -23.68 -15.04 -5.32
C ASN A 165 -22.46 -14.68 -4.47
N PRO A 166 -22.65 -14.33 -3.18
CA PRO A 166 -21.55 -13.99 -2.27
C PRO A 166 -20.46 -15.07 -2.18
N ASP A 167 -20.83 -16.34 -2.42
CA ASP A 167 -19.95 -17.52 -2.44
C ASP A 167 -19.11 -17.67 -3.74
N GLY A 168 -19.28 -16.75 -4.69
CA GLY A 168 -18.62 -16.77 -5.99
C GLY A 168 -19.36 -17.55 -7.06
N SER A 169 -20.42 -18.31 -6.75
CA SER A 169 -21.19 -19.00 -7.79
C SER A 169 -21.95 -18.02 -8.68
N THR A 170 -22.05 -18.33 -9.98
CA THR A 170 -22.88 -17.58 -10.93
C THR A 170 -24.19 -18.32 -11.14
N THR A 171 -25.32 -17.71 -10.77
CA THR A 171 -26.62 -18.14 -11.29
C THR A 171 -26.85 -17.47 -12.64
N GLN A 172 -26.70 -18.24 -13.72
CA GLN A 172 -27.14 -17.81 -15.04
C GLN A 172 -28.65 -18.01 -15.15
N SER A 173 -29.43 -16.93 -15.03
CA SER A 173 -30.75 -16.89 -15.65
C SER A 173 -30.55 -16.57 -17.12
N VAL A 174 -30.67 -17.60 -17.96
CA VAL A 174 -30.62 -17.47 -19.41
C VAL A 174 -31.95 -16.88 -19.89
N GLU A 175 -31.98 -15.59 -20.22
CA GLU A 175 -32.95 -15.09 -21.20
C GLU A 175 -32.35 -15.25 -22.59
N LEU A 176 -32.59 -16.41 -23.20
CA LEU A 176 -32.45 -16.58 -24.64
C LEU A 176 -33.57 -15.80 -25.31
N SER A 177 -33.23 -14.74 -26.03
CA SER A 177 -34.11 -14.18 -27.06
C SER A 177 -33.47 -14.34 -28.43
N PRO A 178 -33.76 -15.42 -29.17
CA PRO A 178 -33.54 -15.47 -30.59
C PRO A 178 -34.79 -14.90 -31.28
N ASN A 179 -34.75 -13.64 -31.71
CA ASN A 179 -35.27 -13.20 -33.02
C ASN A 179 -35.29 -11.68 -33.18
N SER A 180 -34.81 -11.28 -34.35
CA SER A 180 -34.66 -9.94 -34.90
C SER A 180 -35.97 -9.21 -35.27
N TYR A 181 -37.04 -9.33 -34.47
CA TYR A 181 -38.32 -8.66 -34.77
C TYR A 181 -38.95 -7.85 -33.62
N TYR A 182 -38.28 -7.69 -32.47
CA TYR A 182 -38.80 -6.95 -31.32
C TYR A 182 -38.12 -5.59 -31.04
N ALA A 183 -37.36 -5.05 -31.99
CA ALA A 183 -36.64 -3.78 -31.80
C ALA A 183 -37.48 -2.50 -31.98
N GLN A 184 -38.82 -2.57 -32.05
CA GLN A 184 -39.66 -1.41 -32.36
C GLN A 184 -40.59 -0.93 -31.24
N SER A 185 -40.47 -1.44 -30.01
CA SER A 185 -41.35 -0.99 -28.91
C SER A 185 -40.67 -0.82 -27.55
N MET A 186 -39.35 -0.60 -27.50
CA MET A 186 -38.72 -0.13 -26.26
C MET A 186 -38.67 1.39 -26.24
N ASN A 187 -39.10 1.99 -25.13
CA ASN A 187 -38.86 3.41 -24.90
C ASN A 187 -37.34 3.65 -24.90
N PRO A 188 -36.82 4.79 -25.44
CA PRO A 188 -35.38 5.07 -25.50
C PRO A 188 -34.66 5.07 -24.13
N SER A 189 -35.40 4.97 -23.03
CA SER A 189 -34.95 4.95 -21.64
C SER A 189 -34.67 3.56 -21.06
N GLU A 190 -34.67 2.50 -21.88
CA GLU A 190 -34.43 1.09 -21.47
C GLU A 190 -33.10 0.52 -21.98
N LEU A 191 -32.22 1.34 -22.56
CA LEU A 191 -30.95 0.90 -23.14
C LEU A 191 -29.98 0.41 -22.05
N LEU A 192 -29.59 -0.86 -22.17
CA LEU A 192 -28.53 -1.50 -21.41
C LEU A 192 -27.18 -0.92 -21.88
N ILE A 193 -26.34 -0.43 -20.96
CA ILE A 193 -24.99 0.04 -21.33
C ILE A 193 -24.18 -1.13 -21.88
N ASP A 194 -23.64 -0.93 -23.09
CA ASP A 194 -22.66 -1.84 -23.67
C ASP A 194 -21.24 -1.43 -23.26
N TYR A 195 -20.80 -1.91 -22.09
CA TYR A 195 -19.44 -1.67 -21.61
C TYR A 195 -18.37 -2.21 -22.55
N ASN A 196 -18.64 -3.32 -23.26
CA ASN A 196 -17.65 -3.92 -24.17
C ASN A 196 -17.42 -3.03 -25.38
N HIS A 197 -18.49 -2.45 -25.94
CA HIS A 197 -18.40 -1.44 -26.99
C HIS A 197 -17.55 -0.25 -26.53
N ILE A 198 -17.87 0.33 -25.37
CA ILE A 198 -17.15 1.50 -24.83
C ILE A 198 -15.66 1.19 -24.63
N PHE A 199 -15.32 0.07 -23.99
CA PHE A 199 -13.92 -0.28 -23.75
C PHE A 199 -13.17 -0.59 -25.04
N SER A 200 -13.80 -1.26 -26.01
CA SER A 200 -13.19 -1.54 -27.32
C SER A 200 -12.93 -0.26 -28.13
N GLU A 201 -13.85 0.71 -28.06
CA GLU A 201 -13.69 2.00 -28.72
C GLU A 201 -12.61 2.85 -28.03
N LEU A 202 -12.59 2.90 -26.69
CA LEU A 202 -11.50 3.52 -25.92
C LEU A 202 -10.14 2.92 -26.25
N ASP A 203 -10.06 1.58 -26.29
CA ASP A 203 -8.84 0.85 -26.63
C ASP A 203 -8.33 1.26 -28.03
N SER A 204 -9.22 1.20 -29.02
CA SER A 204 -8.91 1.54 -30.41
C SER A 204 -8.43 2.99 -30.52
N LEU A 205 -9.14 3.93 -29.88
CA LEU A 205 -8.79 5.36 -29.90
C LEU A 205 -7.41 5.62 -29.29
N ILE A 206 -7.11 5.03 -28.14
CA ILE A 206 -5.82 5.21 -27.46
C ILE A 206 -4.67 4.57 -28.26
N CYS A 207 -4.90 3.36 -28.79
CA CYS A 207 -3.93 2.64 -29.63
C CYS A 207 -3.64 3.38 -30.94
N ASN A 208 -4.66 3.95 -31.60
CA ASN A 208 -4.51 4.73 -32.83
C ASN A 208 -3.65 5.99 -32.62
N ASN A 209 -3.74 6.58 -31.43
CA ASN A 209 -2.89 7.69 -31.00
C ASN A 209 -1.51 7.25 -30.47
N LYS A 210 -1.13 5.97 -30.66
CA LYS A 210 0.15 5.36 -30.25
C LYS A 210 0.45 5.57 -28.76
N SER A 211 -0.58 5.52 -27.94
CA SER A 211 -0.50 5.73 -26.50
C SER A 211 -0.97 4.48 -25.76
N CYS A 212 -0.68 4.41 -24.46
CA CYS A 212 -1.21 3.40 -23.55
C CYS A 212 -1.46 4.02 -22.17
N PHE A 213 -2.68 3.94 -21.63
CA PHE A 213 -3.03 4.60 -20.37
C PHE A 213 -2.97 3.63 -19.20
N TRP A 214 -2.22 3.97 -18.15
CA TRP A 214 -2.13 3.17 -16.93
C TRP A 214 -2.90 3.85 -15.81
N VAL A 215 -4.05 3.28 -15.46
CA VAL A 215 -4.91 3.78 -14.38
C VAL A 215 -4.42 3.19 -13.05
N MET A 216 -3.71 4.01 -12.28
CA MET A 216 -3.12 3.62 -11.00
C MET A 216 -4.09 3.88 -9.85
N ILE A 217 -4.49 2.82 -9.16
CA ILE A 217 -5.47 2.82 -8.07
C ILE A 217 -4.73 2.45 -6.78
N ASP A 218 -4.64 3.37 -5.82
CA ASP A 218 -4.02 3.15 -4.50
C ASP A 218 -4.96 3.66 -3.40
N ARG A 219 -4.58 3.49 -2.13
CA ARG A 219 -5.34 3.94 -0.94
C ARG A 219 -6.74 3.32 -0.82
N LEU A 220 -6.91 2.11 -1.35
CA LEU A 220 -8.14 1.32 -1.18
C LEU A 220 -8.43 1.05 0.30
N ASP A 221 -7.39 0.96 1.13
CA ASP A 221 -7.48 0.77 2.57
C ASP A 221 -7.92 2.01 3.34
N ASP A 222 -7.58 3.21 2.86
CA ASP A 222 -8.09 4.46 3.43
C ASP A 222 -9.54 4.73 2.98
N ALA A 223 -9.89 4.31 1.75
CA ALA A 223 -11.22 4.49 1.19
C ALA A 223 -12.26 3.59 1.89
N PHE A 224 -11.87 2.36 2.22
CA PHE A 224 -12.70 1.34 2.84
C PHE A 224 -12.01 0.79 4.10
N PRO A 225 -11.89 1.61 5.16
CA PRO A 225 -11.12 1.25 6.36
C PRO A 225 -11.85 0.22 7.23
N ASP A 226 -13.18 0.25 7.19
CA ASP A 226 -14.03 -0.65 7.95
C ASP A 226 -14.16 -1.97 7.18
N ARG A 227 -13.71 -3.08 7.78
CA ARG A 227 -13.83 -4.45 7.21
C ARG A 227 -15.25 -4.98 7.30
N THR A 228 -16.21 -4.19 6.86
CA THR A 228 -17.61 -4.59 6.81
C THR A 228 -17.85 -5.46 5.57
N PRO A 229 -18.90 -6.30 5.57
CA PRO A 229 -19.29 -7.06 4.38
C PRO A 229 -19.44 -6.18 3.13
N GLU A 230 -19.95 -4.96 3.28
CA GLU A 230 -20.13 -3.99 2.19
C GLU A 230 -18.80 -3.53 1.61
N SER A 231 -17.83 -3.11 2.46
CA SER A 231 -16.48 -2.74 2.00
C SER A 231 -15.80 -3.89 1.26
N THR A 232 -15.91 -5.10 1.80
CA THR A 232 -15.36 -6.30 1.16
C THR A 232 -16.03 -6.57 -0.18
N LEU A 233 -17.34 -6.35 -0.30
CA LEU A 233 -18.08 -6.49 -1.56
C LEU A 233 -17.64 -5.44 -2.60
N ILE A 234 -17.42 -4.19 -2.19
CA ILE A 234 -16.94 -3.11 -3.08
C ILE A 234 -15.56 -3.47 -3.65
N LEU A 235 -14.64 -3.90 -2.79
CA LEU A 235 -13.30 -4.27 -3.22
C LEU A 235 -13.32 -5.56 -4.05
N LYS A 236 -14.19 -6.52 -3.74
CA LYS A 236 -14.40 -7.72 -4.57
C LYS A 236 -14.89 -7.36 -5.97
N ALA A 237 -15.85 -6.43 -6.06
CA ALA A 237 -16.38 -5.93 -7.34
C ALA A 237 -15.31 -5.23 -8.21
N LEU A 238 -14.33 -4.55 -7.60
CA LEU A 238 -13.20 -3.98 -8.32
C LEU A 238 -12.42 -5.04 -9.10
N PHE A 239 -12.17 -6.21 -8.51
CA PHE A 239 -11.44 -7.29 -9.17
C PHE A 239 -12.26 -7.97 -10.28
N TYR A 240 -13.59 -8.02 -10.15
CA TYR A 240 -14.46 -8.45 -11.24
C TYR A 240 -14.44 -7.43 -12.39
N ALA A 241 -14.50 -6.13 -12.11
CA ALA A 241 -14.35 -5.10 -13.14
C ALA A 241 -12.96 -5.17 -13.82
N TYR A 242 -11.90 -5.36 -13.04
CA TYR A 242 -10.54 -5.56 -13.54
C TYR A 242 -10.46 -6.74 -14.52
N LYS A 243 -11.09 -7.88 -14.21
CA LYS A 243 -11.11 -9.05 -15.08
C LYS A 243 -11.69 -8.72 -16.47
N ASP A 244 -12.73 -7.91 -16.52
CA ASP A 244 -13.37 -7.52 -17.78
C ASP A 244 -12.53 -6.51 -18.59
N ILE A 245 -11.53 -5.89 -17.96
CA ILE A 245 -10.73 -4.80 -18.51
C ILE A 245 -9.28 -5.23 -18.83
N CYS A 246 -8.72 -6.22 -18.14
CA CYS A 246 -7.27 -6.48 -18.15
C CYS A 246 -6.68 -6.94 -19.50
N MET A 247 -7.53 -7.27 -20.48
CA MET A 247 -7.12 -7.74 -21.81
C MET A 247 -6.99 -6.64 -22.86
N TYR A 248 -7.45 -5.41 -22.59
CA TYR A 248 -7.27 -4.27 -23.50
C TYR A 248 -5.82 -3.77 -23.48
N ASP A 249 -5.29 -3.30 -24.60
CA ASP A 249 -3.89 -2.89 -24.78
C ASP A 249 -3.69 -1.38 -24.68
N GLY A 250 -4.67 -0.60 -25.13
CA GLY A 250 -4.70 0.85 -25.04
C GLY A 250 -4.77 1.35 -23.60
N PHE A 251 -5.21 0.53 -22.65
CA PHE A 251 -5.18 0.91 -21.24
C PHE A 251 -5.06 -0.29 -20.30
N LYS A 252 -4.40 -0.09 -19.15
CA LYS A 252 -4.19 -1.09 -18.10
C LYS A 252 -4.58 -0.51 -16.74
N MET A 253 -5.14 -1.35 -15.86
CA MET A 253 -5.37 -0.99 -14.47
C MET A 253 -4.21 -1.48 -13.61
N LYS A 254 -3.64 -0.60 -12.78
CA LYS A 254 -2.57 -0.92 -11.81
C LYS A 254 -3.10 -0.74 -10.40
N ILE A 255 -3.42 -1.83 -9.70
CA ILE A 255 -4.11 -1.85 -8.42
C ILE A 255 -3.11 -2.08 -7.28
N PHE A 256 -2.95 -1.11 -6.39
CA PHE A 256 -2.15 -1.19 -5.18
C PHE A 256 -3.05 -1.55 -4.01
N ILE A 257 -2.78 -2.69 -3.37
CA ILE A 257 -3.63 -3.23 -2.31
C ILE A 257 -2.80 -3.80 -1.16
N ARG A 258 -3.36 -3.79 0.04
CA ARG A 258 -2.72 -4.45 1.18
C ARG A 258 -2.91 -5.97 1.15
N ASP A 259 -1.92 -6.68 1.68
CA ASP A 259 -1.94 -8.16 1.73
C ASP A 259 -3.17 -8.70 2.45
N ASP A 260 -3.46 -8.16 3.63
CA ASP A 260 -4.57 -8.59 4.47
C ASP A 260 -5.95 -8.28 3.88
N ILE A 261 -6.08 -7.19 3.11
CA ILE A 261 -7.30 -6.87 2.38
C ILE A 261 -7.46 -7.82 1.18
N PHE A 262 -6.38 -8.05 0.44
CA PHE A 262 -6.39 -8.98 -0.70
C PHE A 262 -6.73 -10.41 -0.24
N ASP A 263 -6.14 -10.86 0.85
CA ASP A 263 -6.39 -12.19 1.41
C ASP A 263 -7.85 -12.33 1.86
N GLU A 264 -8.43 -11.30 2.49
CA GLU A 264 -9.84 -11.28 2.90
C GLU A 264 -10.81 -11.38 1.70
N ILE A 265 -10.52 -10.68 0.60
CA ILE A 265 -11.34 -10.72 -0.62
C ILE A 265 -11.24 -12.08 -1.32
N THR A 266 -10.05 -12.69 -1.30
CA THR A 266 -9.77 -13.93 -2.04
C THR A 266 -10.11 -15.19 -1.26
N SER A 267 -10.13 -15.15 0.08
CA SER A 267 -10.46 -16.30 0.93
C SER A 267 -11.94 -16.68 0.90
N ASN A 268 -12.84 -15.73 0.67
CA ASN A 268 -14.30 -15.91 0.74
C ASN A 268 -14.95 -16.13 -0.64
N GLY A 269 -14.51 -17.18 -1.35
CA GLY A 269 -15.11 -17.63 -2.61
C GLY A 269 -15.03 -16.59 -3.74
N PHE A 270 -13.95 -16.62 -4.52
CA PHE A 270 -13.79 -15.74 -5.68
C PHE A 270 -13.66 -16.58 -6.96
N THR A 271 -14.75 -16.71 -7.71
CA THR A 271 -14.71 -17.32 -9.04
C THR A 271 -13.85 -16.46 -9.96
N SER A 272 -12.90 -17.07 -10.66
CA SER A 272 -11.86 -16.39 -11.48
C SER A 272 -10.59 -15.95 -10.74
N LEU A 273 -10.30 -16.50 -9.55
CA LEU A 273 -9.04 -16.28 -8.82
C LEU A 273 -7.80 -16.44 -9.69
N THR A 274 -7.80 -17.38 -10.63
CA THR A 274 -6.62 -17.67 -11.48
C THR A 274 -6.19 -16.47 -12.34
N HIS A 275 -7.14 -15.70 -12.90
CA HIS A 275 -6.80 -14.52 -13.72
C HIS A 275 -6.28 -13.36 -12.88
N VAL A 276 -6.86 -13.17 -11.69
CA VAL A 276 -6.39 -12.16 -10.74
C VAL A 276 -5.01 -12.56 -10.21
N ALA A 277 -4.84 -13.81 -9.79
CA ALA A 277 -3.61 -14.33 -9.21
C ALA A 277 -2.44 -14.33 -10.20
N SER A 278 -2.67 -14.65 -11.49
CA SER A 278 -1.60 -14.63 -12.50
C SER A 278 -1.02 -13.24 -12.76
N LYS A 279 -1.82 -12.19 -12.51
CA LYS A 279 -1.44 -10.77 -12.66
C LYS A 279 -1.12 -10.09 -11.31
N THR A 280 -1.07 -10.88 -10.24
CA THR A 280 -0.73 -10.41 -8.90
C THR A 280 0.73 -10.71 -8.59
N MET A 281 1.48 -9.68 -8.22
CA MET A 281 2.87 -9.88 -7.78
C MET A 281 2.93 -10.48 -6.37
N GLN A 282 4.11 -11.00 -6.03
CA GLN A 282 4.43 -11.30 -4.63
C GLN A 282 4.38 -10.03 -3.79
N SER A 283 4.02 -10.18 -2.51
CA SER A 283 3.97 -9.04 -1.57
C SER A 283 5.31 -8.29 -1.57
N LEU A 284 5.24 -6.95 -1.56
CA LEU A 284 6.41 -6.10 -1.43
C LEU A 284 7.16 -6.42 -0.14
N GLN A 285 8.32 -7.04 -0.30
CA GLN A 285 9.23 -7.40 0.78
C GLN A 285 10.49 -6.54 0.73
N TRP A 286 11.03 -6.29 1.91
CA TRP A 286 12.28 -5.59 2.09
C TRP A 286 13.29 -6.53 2.73
N ASP A 287 14.48 -6.55 2.17
CA ASP A 287 15.64 -7.19 2.77
C ASP A 287 16.57 -6.15 3.40
N ARG A 288 17.65 -6.65 4.00
CA ARG A 288 18.63 -5.81 4.66
C ARG A 288 19.37 -4.90 3.67
N GLU A 289 19.71 -5.39 2.48
CA GLU A 289 20.51 -4.64 1.51
C GLU A 289 19.73 -3.46 0.94
N ASN A 290 18.45 -3.68 0.59
CA ASN A 290 17.54 -2.64 0.15
C ASN A 290 17.29 -1.59 1.24
N ILE A 291 17.21 -2.00 2.51
CA ILE A 291 17.12 -1.04 3.63
C ILE A 291 18.43 -0.26 3.81
N GLU A 292 19.60 -0.89 3.70
CA GLU A 292 20.89 -0.20 3.75
C GLU A 292 20.97 0.88 2.67
N GLN A 293 20.58 0.52 1.44
CA GLN A 293 20.56 1.47 0.32
C GLN A 293 19.55 2.61 0.59
N LEU A 294 18.33 2.29 1.01
CA LEU A 294 17.30 3.30 1.30
C LEU A 294 17.76 4.31 2.36
N ILE A 295 18.41 3.85 3.43
CA ILE A 295 18.92 4.74 4.48
C ILE A 295 20.02 5.64 3.91
N VAL A 296 20.98 5.06 3.18
CA VAL A 296 22.13 5.80 2.67
C VAL A 296 21.74 6.83 1.60
N GLU A 297 20.82 6.48 0.70
CA GLU A 297 20.29 7.43 -0.31
C GLU A 297 19.64 8.65 0.36
N ARG A 298 18.86 8.42 1.41
CA ARG A 298 18.23 9.50 2.20
C ARG A 298 19.25 10.33 2.97
N LEU A 299 20.28 9.69 3.53
CA LEU A 299 21.36 10.39 4.24
C LEU A 299 22.19 11.27 3.29
N LEU A 300 22.63 10.72 2.17
CA LEU A 300 23.48 11.41 1.20
C LEU A 300 22.72 12.44 0.35
N PHE A 301 21.39 12.46 0.41
CA PHE A 301 20.58 13.58 -0.09
C PHE A 301 20.74 14.85 0.76
N ASN A 302 21.23 14.75 2.00
CA ASN A 302 21.49 15.91 2.86
C ASN A 302 22.91 16.44 2.61
N ASP A 303 23.03 17.62 1.99
CA ASP A 303 24.33 18.20 1.58
C ASP A 303 25.34 18.27 2.73
N ALA A 304 24.94 18.77 3.89
CA ALA A 304 25.82 18.89 5.06
C ALA A 304 26.36 17.52 5.55
N PHE A 305 25.54 16.47 5.49
CA PHE A 305 25.96 15.12 5.85
C PHE A 305 26.85 14.52 4.75
N LYS A 306 26.50 14.73 3.48
CA LYS A 306 27.29 14.29 2.32
C LYS A 306 28.71 14.90 2.34
N GLU A 307 28.82 16.21 2.56
CA GLU A 307 30.10 16.91 2.70
C GLU A 307 30.93 16.34 3.85
N TYR A 308 30.30 16.05 4.99
CA TYR A 308 30.97 15.43 6.13
C TYR A 308 31.53 14.04 5.79
N ILE A 309 30.75 13.18 5.12
CA ILE A 309 31.20 11.85 4.70
C ILE A 309 32.32 11.94 3.66
N SER A 310 32.22 12.86 2.70
CA SER A 310 33.28 13.10 1.71
C SER A 310 34.59 13.54 2.36
N GLY A 311 34.52 14.39 3.39
CA GLY A 311 35.68 14.81 4.19
C GLY A 311 36.38 13.67 4.95
N LEU A 312 35.70 12.54 5.17
CA LEU A 312 36.28 11.31 5.72
C LEU A 312 36.88 10.38 4.65
N CYS A 313 36.99 10.85 3.40
CA CYS A 313 37.45 10.08 2.24
C CYS A 313 36.60 8.82 1.96
N ILE A 314 35.31 8.88 2.26
CA ILE A 314 34.33 7.82 1.94
C ILE A 314 33.57 8.22 0.67
N ASN A 315 33.37 7.27 -0.24
CA ASN A 315 32.57 7.50 -1.45
C ASN A 315 31.14 7.96 -1.08
N THR A 316 30.60 8.90 -1.84
CA THR A 316 29.25 9.46 -1.65
C THR A 316 28.37 9.34 -2.91
N ASP A 317 28.87 8.69 -3.95
CA ASP A 317 28.06 8.36 -5.13
C ASP A 317 27.29 7.07 -4.88
N CYS A 318 25.99 7.21 -4.58
CA CYS A 318 25.11 6.08 -4.26
C CYS A 318 25.11 4.97 -5.31
N SER A 319 25.33 5.31 -6.59
CA SER A 319 25.33 4.33 -7.69
C SER A 319 26.51 3.36 -7.67
N SER A 320 27.60 3.73 -6.99
CA SER A 320 28.84 2.96 -6.92
C SER A 320 29.15 2.40 -5.52
N LEU A 321 28.31 2.68 -4.51
CA LEU A 321 28.54 2.21 -3.14
C LEU A 321 28.40 0.70 -3.00
N THR A 322 29.41 0.09 -2.37
CA THR A 322 29.38 -1.29 -1.91
C THR A 322 28.58 -1.44 -0.60
N SER A 323 28.14 -2.66 -0.26
CA SER A 323 27.48 -2.93 1.03
C SER A 323 28.39 -2.58 2.22
N THR A 324 29.71 -2.77 2.09
CA THR A 324 30.67 -2.38 3.13
C THR A 324 30.72 -0.87 3.33
N GLU A 325 30.70 -0.07 2.25
CA GLU A 325 30.68 1.38 2.36
C GLU A 325 29.35 1.90 2.91
N ARG A 326 28.21 1.32 2.49
CA ARG A 326 26.91 1.63 3.08
C ARG A 326 26.90 1.38 4.59
N ASN A 327 27.42 0.23 5.02
CA ASN A 327 27.51 -0.10 6.45
C ASN A 327 28.41 0.89 7.21
N LYS A 328 29.55 1.32 6.61
CA LYS A 328 30.40 2.36 7.20
C LYS A 328 29.66 3.68 7.40
N ILE A 329 28.90 4.13 6.39
CA ILE A 329 28.09 5.36 6.49
C ILE A 329 27.04 5.23 7.60
N ILE A 330 26.37 4.08 7.69
CA ILE A 330 25.38 3.81 8.75
C ILE A 330 26.04 3.79 10.13
N ASN A 331 27.27 3.26 10.27
CA ASN A 331 28.03 3.25 11.51
C ASN A 331 28.55 4.63 11.93
N ILE A 332 28.68 5.56 10.99
CA ILE A 332 28.91 6.98 11.27
C ILE A 332 27.61 7.63 11.75
N LEU A 333 26.46 7.26 11.20
CA LEU A 333 25.19 7.77 11.70
C LEU A 333 24.89 7.24 13.11
N ILE A 334 24.99 5.93 13.32
CA ILE A 334 24.50 5.23 14.51
C ILE A 334 25.65 4.43 15.10
N LYS A 335 25.76 4.42 16.44
CA LYS A 335 26.73 3.58 17.14
C LYS A 335 26.72 2.14 16.59
N PRO A 336 27.88 1.56 16.17
CA PRO A 336 27.95 0.30 15.41
C PRO A 336 27.26 -0.91 16.05
N GLN A 337 27.17 -0.95 17.38
CA GLN A 337 26.38 -1.92 18.12
C GLN A 337 25.56 -1.22 19.21
N ILE A 338 24.24 -1.47 19.21
CA ILE A 338 23.34 -0.95 20.24
C ILE A 338 23.60 -1.66 21.57
N ASP A 339 23.58 -2.99 21.53
CA ASP A 339 23.94 -3.86 22.64
C ASP A 339 25.32 -4.48 22.38
N VAL A 340 26.30 -4.13 23.20
CA VAL A 340 27.70 -4.55 22.99
C VAL A 340 27.85 -6.05 23.22
N GLY A 341 28.46 -6.75 22.26
CA GLY A 341 28.79 -8.17 22.41
C GLY A 341 29.01 -8.88 21.08
N LYS A 342 29.90 -9.88 21.07
CA LYS A 342 30.26 -10.63 19.85
C LYS A 342 29.09 -11.36 19.18
N LYS A 343 28.06 -11.74 19.94
CA LYS A 343 26.85 -12.42 19.44
C LYS A 343 25.71 -11.47 19.09
N ASN A 344 25.85 -10.18 19.41
CA ASN A 344 24.82 -9.20 19.13
C ASN A 344 24.93 -8.71 17.70
N PRO A 345 23.79 -8.40 17.05
CA PRO A 345 23.82 -7.82 15.72
C PRO A 345 24.49 -6.44 15.73
N ASP A 346 24.87 -5.99 14.54
CA ASP A 346 25.19 -4.59 14.33
C ASP A 346 23.96 -3.68 14.50
N SER A 347 24.17 -2.37 14.46
CA SER A 347 23.13 -1.36 14.71
C SER A 347 21.90 -1.55 13.82
N LEU A 348 22.10 -1.75 12.52
CA LEU A 348 21.01 -1.98 11.59
C LEU A 348 20.32 -3.32 11.83
N GLY A 349 21.09 -4.40 12.05
CA GLY A 349 20.52 -5.70 12.39
C GLY A 349 19.70 -5.65 13.68
N TRP A 350 20.13 -4.85 14.66
CA TRP A 350 19.36 -4.57 15.87
C TRP A 350 18.04 -3.89 15.53
N ILE A 351 18.07 -2.78 14.78
CA ILE A 351 16.86 -2.03 14.38
C ILE A 351 15.88 -2.94 13.64
N ILE A 352 16.34 -3.65 12.61
CA ILE A 352 15.51 -4.58 11.82
C ILE A 352 14.86 -5.63 12.72
N ASN A 353 15.61 -6.25 13.63
CA ASN A 353 15.06 -7.26 14.54
C ASN A 353 14.02 -6.70 15.53
N HIS A 354 14.10 -5.41 15.85
CA HIS A 354 13.20 -4.74 16.79
C HIS A 354 11.95 -4.16 16.13
N VAL A 355 11.96 -3.91 14.82
CA VAL A 355 10.79 -3.42 14.07
C VAL A 355 10.00 -4.51 13.33
N LYS A 356 10.55 -5.73 13.24
CA LYS A 356 9.88 -6.88 12.62
C LYS A 356 8.57 -7.27 13.34
N ASP A 357 7.56 -7.60 12.55
CA ASP A 357 6.29 -8.16 13.02
C ASP A 357 6.30 -9.70 13.12
N GLY A 358 5.13 -10.30 13.37
CA GLY A 358 4.93 -11.74 13.52
C GLY A 358 5.11 -12.53 12.24
N HIS A 359 5.11 -11.87 11.09
CA HIS A 359 5.42 -12.45 9.78
C HIS A 359 6.91 -12.31 9.42
N ASN A 360 7.73 -11.77 10.32
CA ASN A 360 9.12 -11.38 10.08
C ASN A 360 9.28 -10.27 9.02
N HIS A 361 8.22 -9.51 8.75
CA HIS A 361 8.25 -8.36 7.85
C HIS A 361 8.68 -7.10 8.60
N PHE A 362 9.46 -6.26 7.94
CA PHE A 362 9.84 -4.92 8.38
C PHE A 362 9.69 -3.97 7.20
N THR A 363 9.32 -2.71 7.49
CA THR A 363 8.98 -1.75 6.42
C THR A 363 9.88 -0.51 6.47
N PRO A 364 10.12 0.14 5.33
CA PRO A 364 10.80 1.44 5.29
C PRO A 364 10.19 2.46 6.24
N ARG A 365 8.86 2.49 6.35
CA ARG A 365 8.13 3.40 7.24
C ARG A 365 8.57 3.25 8.70
N ASP A 366 8.68 2.02 9.18
CA ASP A 366 9.05 1.74 10.58
C ASP A 366 10.49 2.17 10.86
N ILE A 367 11.39 1.94 9.90
CA ILE A 367 12.81 2.28 10.03
C ILE A 367 13.03 3.80 9.96
N ILE A 368 12.44 4.46 8.96
CA ILE A 368 12.51 5.93 8.82
C ILE A 368 11.92 6.61 10.06
N SER A 369 10.77 6.14 10.55
CA SER A 369 10.13 6.67 11.76
C SER A 369 11.02 6.51 13.00
N LEU A 370 11.65 5.34 13.17
CA LEU A 370 12.57 5.10 14.29
C LEU A 370 13.81 6.01 14.20
N LEU A 371 14.40 6.17 13.03
CA LEU A 371 15.59 7.02 12.86
C LEU A 371 15.29 8.51 13.09
N GLU A 372 14.16 9.00 12.62
CA GLU A 372 13.74 10.38 12.85
C GLU A 372 13.50 10.67 14.34
N LYS A 373 12.87 9.74 15.07
CA LYS A 373 12.72 9.86 16.53
C LYS A 373 14.07 9.77 17.24
N ALA A 374 14.95 8.87 16.81
CA ALA A 374 16.27 8.73 17.41
C ALA A 374 17.11 10.00 17.23
N ARG A 375 17.00 10.67 16.08
CA ARG A 375 17.59 11.98 15.83
C ARG A 375 17.06 13.03 16.81
N ALA A 376 15.74 13.16 16.93
CA ALA A 376 15.12 14.13 17.85
C ALA A 376 15.51 13.87 19.31
N ILE A 377 15.48 12.61 19.75
CA ILE A 377 15.87 12.22 21.11
C ILE A 377 17.35 12.50 21.36
N GLN A 378 18.23 12.21 20.38
CA GLN A 378 19.65 12.49 20.52
C GLN A 378 19.91 13.99 20.68
N LEU A 379 19.23 14.85 19.94
CA LEU A 379 19.33 16.30 20.09
C LEU A 379 18.87 16.77 21.47
N ASN A 380 17.75 16.24 21.97
CA ASN A 380 17.26 16.53 23.32
C ASN A 380 18.27 16.11 24.39
N LEU A 381 18.85 14.90 24.28
CA LEU A 381 19.87 14.42 25.22
C LEU A 381 21.12 15.32 25.21
N LEU A 382 21.56 15.81 24.06
CA LEU A 382 22.69 16.74 23.98
C LEU A 382 22.36 18.07 24.66
N GLN A 383 21.16 18.60 24.42
CA GLN A 383 20.68 19.84 25.01
C GLN A 383 20.56 19.74 26.54
N GLU A 384 19.94 18.68 27.06
CA GLU A 384 19.77 18.45 28.50
C GLU A 384 21.11 18.34 29.25
N ASN A 385 22.13 17.78 28.59
CA ASN A 385 23.47 17.61 29.16
C ASN A 385 24.41 18.79 28.85
N ASN A 386 23.92 19.89 28.25
CA ASN A 386 24.70 21.05 27.82
C ASN A 386 25.91 20.68 26.92
N ILE A 387 25.76 19.66 26.07
CA ILE A 387 26.81 19.20 25.16
C ILE A 387 26.72 20.01 23.85
N SER A 388 27.77 20.77 23.56
CA SER A 388 27.84 21.67 22.39
C SER A 388 28.53 21.07 21.16
N GLU A 389 29.05 19.83 21.27
CA GLU A 389 29.68 19.09 20.18
C GLU A 389 29.57 17.57 20.43
N ILE A 390 29.35 16.79 19.38
CA ILE A 390 29.34 15.32 19.48
C ILE A 390 30.78 14.82 19.34
N ALA A 391 31.37 14.36 20.46
CA ALA A 391 32.74 13.85 20.48
C ALA A 391 32.85 12.41 19.93
N ASP A 392 31.77 11.63 20.00
CA ASP A 392 31.72 10.26 19.50
C ASP A 392 31.92 10.19 17.99
N ASP A 393 32.43 9.06 17.49
CA ASP A 393 32.56 8.79 16.04
C ASP A 393 31.22 8.64 15.32
N PHE A 394 30.12 8.53 16.07
CA PHE A 394 28.77 8.39 15.57
C PHE A 394 27.87 9.57 15.97
N PHE A 395 26.84 9.87 15.17
CA PHE A 395 25.88 10.93 15.47
C PHE A 395 24.83 10.53 16.52
N ILE A 396 24.33 9.29 16.47
CA ILE A 396 23.20 8.80 17.27
C ILE A 396 23.67 7.65 18.19
N SER A 397 23.45 7.84 19.49
CA SER A 397 23.86 6.92 20.55
C SER A 397 22.88 5.76 20.77
N SER A 398 23.34 4.67 21.42
CA SER A 398 22.45 3.54 21.79
C SER A 398 21.26 3.96 22.66
N PRO A 399 21.40 4.83 23.68
CA PRO A 399 20.25 5.31 24.46
C PRO A 399 19.17 5.97 23.59
N ALA A 400 19.55 6.82 22.64
CA ALA A 400 18.60 7.47 21.74
C ALA A 400 17.83 6.46 20.86
N ILE A 401 18.54 5.45 20.31
CA ILE A 401 17.91 4.37 19.53
C ILE A 401 16.94 3.55 20.38
N ARG A 402 17.29 3.20 21.63
CA ARG A 402 16.41 2.44 22.53
C ARG A 402 15.15 3.21 22.88
N ALA A 403 15.28 4.51 23.18
CA ALA A 403 14.14 5.37 23.47
C ALA A 403 13.23 5.55 22.24
N ALA A 404 13.81 5.77 21.06
CA ALA A 404 13.07 5.85 19.80
C ALA A 404 12.31 4.55 19.49
N TYR A 405 12.94 3.41 19.74
CA TYR A 405 12.30 2.10 19.64
C TYR A 405 11.09 1.97 20.59
N SER A 406 11.19 2.44 21.84
CA SER A 406 10.07 2.42 22.78
C SER A 406 8.86 3.22 22.25
N GLU A 407 9.10 4.39 21.66
CA GLU A 407 8.04 5.19 21.04
C GLU A 407 7.46 4.54 19.77
N THR A 408 8.32 3.98 18.92
CA THR A 408 7.89 3.26 17.70
C THR A 408 7.11 2.00 18.03
N SER A 409 7.46 1.29 19.11
CA SER A 409 6.70 0.15 19.63
C SER A 409 5.27 0.55 20.02
N ARG A 410 5.13 1.66 20.76
CA ARG A 410 3.82 2.21 21.14
C ARG A 410 2.99 2.58 19.91
N GLU A 411 3.57 3.33 18.98
CA GLU A 411 2.87 3.75 17.78
C GLU A 411 2.42 2.56 16.93
N LYS A 412 3.32 1.60 16.66
CA LYS A 412 2.97 0.41 15.88
C LYS A 412 1.77 -0.34 16.47
N LEU A 413 1.75 -0.53 17.78
CA LEU A 413 0.63 -1.19 18.46
C LEU A 413 -0.67 -0.39 18.32
N VAL A 414 -0.62 0.92 18.55
CA VAL A 414 -1.82 1.78 18.57
C VAL A 414 -2.33 2.09 17.17
N THR A 415 -1.47 2.58 16.28
CA THR A 415 -1.85 3.11 14.97
C THR A 415 -2.01 2.04 13.91
N GLN A 416 -1.44 0.85 14.11
CA GLN A 416 -1.62 -0.28 13.20
C GLN A 416 -2.55 -1.32 13.81
N LEU A 417 -2.18 -1.98 14.92
CA LEU A 417 -3.00 -3.08 15.41
C LEU A 417 -4.34 -2.63 16.02
N TYR A 418 -4.34 -1.65 16.92
CA TYR A 418 -5.59 -1.23 17.57
C TYR A 418 -6.52 -0.44 16.66
N ALA A 419 -5.97 0.40 15.78
CA ALA A 419 -6.76 1.16 14.82
C ALA A 419 -7.37 0.26 13.74
N GLU A 420 -6.60 -0.70 13.20
CA GLU A 420 -7.05 -1.53 12.08
C GLU A 420 -7.83 -2.77 12.52
N TYR A 421 -7.58 -3.24 13.74
CA TYR A 421 -8.30 -4.38 14.31
C TYR A 421 -8.84 -4.09 15.72
N PRO A 422 -9.81 -3.15 15.85
CA PRO A 422 -10.36 -2.77 17.16
C PRO A 422 -10.92 -3.97 17.95
N ALA A 423 -11.52 -4.93 17.26
CA ALA A 423 -12.05 -6.15 17.86
C ALA A 423 -10.97 -7.01 18.54
N TYR A 424 -9.73 -6.99 18.04
CA TYR A 424 -8.62 -7.81 18.55
C TYR A 424 -7.85 -7.12 19.67
N ARG A 425 -8.04 -5.81 19.88
CA ARG A 425 -7.42 -5.07 20.99
C ARG A 425 -7.64 -5.75 22.33
N THR A 426 -8.88 -6.18 22.61
CA THR A 426 -9.20 -6.87 23.86
C THR A 426 -8.42 -8.15 24.05
N TRP A 427 -8.09 -8.87 22.97
CA TRP A 427 -7.30 -10.11 23.04
C TRP A 427 -5.81 -9.81 23.19
N ILE A 428 -5.31 -8.78 22.50
CA ILE A 428 -3.90 -8.35 22.58
C ILE A 428 -3.55 -7.88 24.01
N GLU A 429 -4.44 -7.11 24.64
CA GLU A 429 -4.24 -6.59 26.01
C GLU A 429 -4.17 -7.71 27.07
N LEU A 430 -4.69 -8.92 26.80
CA LEU A 430 -4.56 -10.07 27.71
C LEU A 430 -3.11 -10.57 27.84
N PHE A 431 -2.23 -10.20 26.91
CA PHE A 431 -0.80 -10.50 26.97
C PHE A 431 0.00 -9.44 27.76
N LYS A 432 -0.65 -8.40 28.29
CA LYS A 432 0.05 -7.37 29.06
C LYS A 432 0.71 -7.98 30.31
N ASN A 433 1.96 -7.58 30.57
CA ASN A 433 2.80 -8.11 31.65
C ASN A 433 3.11 -9.62 31.54
N SER A 434 2.93 -10.25 30.37
CA SER A 434 3.18 -11.67 30.18
C SER A 434 4.63 -11.99 29.76
N LYS A 435 4.87 -13.26 29.43
CA LYS A 435 6.10 -13.74 28.79
C LYS A 435 5.97 -13.71 27.27
N ALA A 436 7.08 -13.53 26.56
CA ALA A 436 7.06 -13.36 25.10
C ALA A 436 6.69 -14.63 24.31
N GLU A 437 6.89 -15.82 24.86
CA GLU A 437 6.65 -17.09 24.16
C GLU A 437 5.58 -17.93 24.87
N HIS A 438 4.61 -18.42 24.11
CA HIS A 438 3.43 -19.13 24.59
C HIS A 438 3.28 -20.50 23.92
N THR A 439 2.85 -21.49 24.68
CA THR A 439 2.39 -22.80 24.20
C THR A 439 0.87 -22.81 24.03
N ASP A 440 0.32 -23.82 23.36
CA ASP A 440 -1.12 -24.06 23.25
C ASP A 440 -1.84 -24.01 24.61
N SER A 441 -1.25 -24.61 25.65
CA SER A 441 -1.82 -24.60 27.00
C SER A 441 -1.88 -23.19 27.59
N THR A 442 -0.81 -22.41 27.47
CA THR A 442 -0.79 -21.02 27.96
C THR A 442 -1.70 -20.11 27.15
N LEU A 443 -1.85 -20.34 25.83
CA LEU A 443 -2.79 -19.61 25.00
C LEU A 443 -4.24 -19.93 25.35
N GLN A 444 -4.54 -21.20 25.68
CA GLN A 444 -5.85 -21.58 26.17
C GLN A 444 -6.23 -20.86 27.47
N GLN A 445 -5.27 -20.67 28.38
CA GLN A 445 -5.47 -19.91 29.61
C GLN A 445 -5.70 -18.43 29.33
N VAL A 446 -4.89 -17.81 28.46
CA VAL A 446 -4.96 -16.37 28.14
C VAL A 446 -6.19 -16.03 27.31
N LEU A 447 -6.48 -16.80 26.25
CA LEU A 447 -7.50 -16.48 25.25
C LEU A 447 -8.83 -17.22 25.46
N GLY A 448 -8.90 -18.17 26.40
CA GLY A 448 -10.12 -18.89 26.77
C GLY A 448 -10.59 -19.93 25.75
N LYS A 449 -11.90 -20.23 25.76
CA LYS A 449 -12.51 -21.34 24.99
C LYS A 449 -12.21 -21.30 23.48
N GLN A 450 -12.12 -20.12 22.89
CA GLN A 450 -11.87 -19.92 21.45
C GLN A 450 -10.40 -19.65 21.11
N TRP A 451 -9.46 -20.06 21.97
CA TRP A 451 -8.05 -19.71 21.83
C TRP A 451 -7.47 -20.07 20.46
N LYS A 452 -7.84 -21.20 19.85
CA LYS A 452 -7.32 -21.60 18.51
C LYS A 452 -7.66 -20.56 17.44
N SER A 453 -8.94 -20.24 17.28
CA SER A 453 -9.40 -19.24 16.30
C SER A 453 -8.85 -17.84 16.60
N ARG A 454 -8.78 -17.46 17.88
CA ARG A 454 -8.17 -16.17 18.28
C ARG A 454 -6.68 -16.13 17.96
N THR A 455 -5.96 -17.22 18.20
CA THR A 455 -4.53 -17.35 17.90
C THR A 455 -4.29 -17.26 16.39
N GLU A 456 -5.10 -17.94 15.58
CA GLU A 456 -5.02 -17.85 14.11
C GLU A 456 -5.18 -16.41 13.62
N LYS A 457 -6.17 -15.68 14.15
CA LYS A 457 -6.37 -14.25 13.83
C LYS A 457 -5.19 -13.37 14.30
N LEU A 458 -4.66 -13.62 15.50
CA LEU A 458 -3.50 -12.89 16.01
C LEU A 458 -2.20 -13.19 15.24
N VAL A 459 -2.08 -14.40 14.68
CA VAL A 459 -1.00 -14.74 13.74
C VAL A 459 -1.23 -14.00 12.42
N GLN A 460 -2.45 -14.03 11.87
CA GLN A 460 -2.80 -13.40 10.59
C GLN A 460 -2.54 -11.89 10.55
N ILE A 461 -2.72 -11.17 11.67
CA ILE A 461 -2.41 -9.73 11.74
C ILE A 461 -0.93 -9.44 12.08
N GLY A 462 -0.11 -10.47 12.24
CA GLY A 462 1.31 -10.33 12.58
C GLY A 462 1.56 -9.92 14.03
N PHE A 463 0.61 -10.12 14.97
CA PHE A 463 0.86 -9.92 16.41
C PHE A 463 1.61 -11.10 17.02
N LEU A 464 1.29 -12.33 16.58
CA LEU A 464 1.98 -13.55 16.99
C LEU A 464 2.79 -14.13 15.83
N GLU A 465 4.03 -14.52 16.11
CA GLU A 465 4.84 -15.34 15.22
C GLU A 465 4.62 -16.83 15.55
N LYS A 466 4.16 -17.61 14.58
CA LYS A 466 4.06 -19.07 14.73
C LYS A 466 5.44 -19.71 14.58
N LYS A 467 5.93 -20.35 15.65
CA LYS A 467 7.08 -21.27 15.62
C LYS A 467 6.59 -22.72 15.52
N LYS A 468 7.51 -23.69 15.45
CA LYS A 468 7.17 -25.11 15.31
C LYS A 468 6.12 -25.58 16.34
N ASN A 469 6.35 -25.28 17.62
CA ASN A 469 5.50 -25.74 18.73
C ASN A 469 5.06 -24.61 19.69
N THR A 470 5.38 -23.35 19.35
CA THR A 470 5.12 -22.19 20.23
C THR A 470 4.75 -20.97 19.40
N TYR A 471 4.21 -19.96 20.07
CA TYR A 471 3.86 -18.67 19.50
C TYR A 471 4.64 -17.59 20.22
N LYS A 472 5.27 -16.70 19.46
CA LYS A 472 6.16 -15.68 20.01
C LYS A 472 5.64 -14.29 19.67
N ILE A 473 5.62 -13.41 20.66
CA ILE A 473 5.30 -11.99 20.45
C ILE A 473 6.59 -11.30 19.96
N PRO A 474 6.62 -10.69 18.76
CA PRO A 474 7.77 -9.96 18.23
C PRO A 474 8.18 -8.79 19.12
N PHE A 475 9.44 -8.35 19.02
CA PHE A 475 9.98 -7.26 19.85
C PHE A 475 9.13 -5.99 19.76
N ILE A 476 8.71 -5.61 18.55
CA ILE A 476 7.98 -4.37 18.28
C ILE A 476 6.73 -4.15 19.13
N TYR A 477 6.12 -5.19 19.70
CA TYR A 477 4.93 -5.06 20.58
C TYR A 477 5.24 -5.17 22.07
N ARG A 478 6.47 -5.55 22.46
CA ARG A 478 6.77 -5.95 23.84
C ARG A 478 6.90 -4.79 24.79
N VAL A 479 7.52 -3.68 24.37
CA VAL A 479 7.75 -2.54 25.27
C VAL A 479 6.41 -1.99 25.73
N GLN A 480 5.50 -1.73 24.79
CA GLN A 480 4.20 -1.15 25.11
C GLN A 480 3.30 -2.08 25.95
N LEU A 481 3.41 -3.40 25.78
CA LEU A 481 2.65 -4.38 26.56
C LEU A 481 3.40 -4.84 27.83
N ASN A 482 4.58 -4.28 28.13
CA ASN A 482 5.45 -4.72 29.21
C ASN A 482 5.71 -6.24 29.22
N ILE A 483 5.96 -6.81 28.03
CA ILE A 483 6.19 -8.24 27.86
C ILE A 483 7.66 -8.57 28.13
N SER A 484 7.88 -9.51 29.04
CA SER A 484 9.21 -9.94 29.43
C SER A 484 9.72 -11.11 28.57
N GLN A 485 11.04 -11.19 28.37
CA GLN A 485 11.68 -12.31 27.67
C GLN A 485 11.43 -13.63 28.42
N GLY A 486 11.25 -14.71 27.66
CA GLY A 486 11.09 -16.07 28.17
C GLY A 486 9.80 -16.74 27.73
N ARG A 487 9.61 -18.00 28.15
CA ARG A 487 8.43 -18.81 27.88
C ARG A 487 7.46 -18.75 29.07
N ALA A 488 6.17 -18.54 28.78
CA ALA A 488 5.09 -18.66 29.74
C ALA A 488 5.01 -20.10 30.27
N LYS A 489 4.66 -20.25 31.54
CA LYS A 489 4.48 -21.55 32.20
C LYS A 489 3.01 -21.80 32.46
#